data_AF-A0A8S1PBQ4-F1
#
_entry.id   AF-A0A8S1PBQ4-F1
#
_cell.length_a   1.000
_cell.length_b   1.000
_cell.length_c   1.000
_cell.angle_alpha   90.00
_cell.angle_beta   90.00
_cell.angle_gamma   90.00
#
_symmetry.space_group_name_H-M   'P 1'
#
loop_
_entity.id
_entity.type
_entity.pdbx_description
1 polymer ?
#
loop_
_entity_poly.entity_id
_entity_poly.type
_entity_poly.pdbx_seq_one_letter_code
_entity_poly.pdbx_strand_id
1 'polypeptide(L)'
;MKVIAVTLVLLLAGNAFAGDLIHKYPIIGKSKPSLVSILTELESKLTTGGSVDTAVNFLDSLRASIDSEQIRHDQLYTDQRNQCSAELELRTKDVKDAEQVLNRATEQYENCSTSKKKADAELDNNLDSQKATDTDIKILDSIRQAGAQNYNAKKQDHIDALRSIQESLKILDSFQSGGASLAQMSEISLRMIQDAVKLKTTNIMSQISTIFAQMLTQNGGYIEVFERLKQLLQNLEQNLYTNLQKISEEEDQSIQEYDDRRVHLVEYYNNLKRTENKLRDHITTMDICQDQQSAIIDSARGKKIRNGEIFDSATRMCNDFASEYEKATSVRKQELELVDRVKSKIIERGS
;
A
#
# COMPACT_ATOMS: atom_id res chain seq x y z
N MET A 1 -55.21 19.85 -4.66
CA MET A 1 -53.94 19.40 -5.27
C MET A 1 -52.71 19.50 -4.37
N LYS A 2 -52.63 20.43 -3.40
CA LYS A 2 -51.45 20.53 -2.48
C LYS A 2 -51.34 19.41 -1.44
N VAL A 3 -52.44 18.75 -1.07
CA VAL A 3 -52.49 17.70 -0.03
C VAL A 3 -51.89 16.36 -0.49
N ILE A 4 -51.89 16.09 -1.80
CA ILE A 4 -51.38 14.83 -2.38
C ILE A 4 -49.84 14.83 -2.43
N ALA A 5 -49.21 16.00 -2.51
CA ALA A 5 -47.75 16.13 -2.50
C ALA A 5 -47.14 15.82 -1.13
N VAL A 6 -47.86 16.10 -0.04
CA VAL A 6 -47.41 15.83 1.35
C VAL A 6 -47.39 14.32 1.64
N THR A 7 -48.31 13.56 1.04
CA THR A 7 -48.40 12.11 1.23
C THR A 7 -47.28 11.34 0.51
N LEU A 8 -46.77 11.87 -0.61
CA LEU A 8 -45.74 11.20 -1.41
C LEU A 8 -44.33 11.30 -0.80
N VAL A 9 -44.03 12.38 -0.07
CA VAL A 9 -42.74 12.57 0.62
C VAL A 9 -42.66 11.72 1.89
N LEU A 10 -43.78 11.54 2.58
CA LEU A 10 -43.92 10.66 3.75
C LEU A 10 -43.77 9.16 3.42
N LEU A 11 -44.03 8.75 2.17
CA LEU A 11 -43.85 7.36 1.72
C LEU A 11 -42.38 6.98 1.49
N LEU A 12 -41.49 7.95 1.28
CA LEU A 12 -40.05 7.70 1.07
C LEU A 12 -39.26 7.67 2.39
N ALA A 13 -39.85 8.15 3.49
CA ALA A 13 -39.28 8.12 4.84
C ALA A 13 -40.12 7.19 5.75
N GLY A 14 -40.01 5.88 5.55
CA GLY A 14 -40.51 4.88 6.50
C GLY A 14 -42.03 4.62 6.44
N ASN A 15 -42.39 3.51 5.80
CA ASN A 15 -43.77 2.99 5.63
C ASN A 15 -44.58 2.75 6.92
N ALA A 16 -44.06 3.01 8.12
CA ALA A 16 -44.74 2.75 9.38
C ALA A 16 -45.49 3.96 9.96
N PHE A 17 -45.08 5.21 9.66
CA PHE A 17 -45.51 6.37 10.46
C PHE A 17 -46.53 7.27 9.76
N ALA A 18 -46.54 7.33 8.43
CA ALA A 18 -47.51 8.12 7.67
C ALA A 18 -48.95 7.59 7.78
N GLY A 19 -49.11 6.27 7.90
CA GLY A 19 -50.42 5.61 8.01
C GLY A 19 -51.13 5.86 9.35
N ASP A 20 -50.36 6.05 10.43
CA ASP A 20 -50.92 6.20 11.78
C ASP A 20 -51.54 7.59 11.99
N LEU A 21 -50.92 8.66 11.48
CA LEU A 21 -51.48 10.01 11.57
C LEU A 21 -52.78 10.18 10.78
N ILE A 22 -52.87 9.59 9.58
CA ILE A 22 -54.05 9.66 8.71
C ILE A 22 -55.23 8.91 9.35
N HIS A 23 -54.96 7.82 10.08
CA HIS A 23 -55.98 7.08 10.82
C HIS A 23 -56.36 7.72 12.16
N LYS A 24 -55.41 8.35 12.86
CA LYS A 24 -55.62 8.99 14.16
C LYS A 24 -56.31 10.35 14.05
N TYR A 25 -55.98 11.11 13.00
CA TYR A 25 -56.67 12.35 12.63
C TYR A 25 -57.26 12.17 11.23
N PRO A 26 -58.38 11.43 11.11
CA PRO A 26 -59.04 11.30 9.83
C PRO A 26 -59.28 12.71 9.27
N ILE A 27 -58.89 12.91 8.00
CA ILE A 27 -59.31 14.07 7.21
C ILE A 27 -60.84 13.93 7.06
N ILE A 28 -61.57 14.27 8.12
CA ILE A 28 -63.02 14.33 8.10
C ILE A 28 -63.32 15.61 7.37
N GLY A 29 -63.37 15.50 6.05
CA GLY A 29 -64.19 16.35 5.22
C GLY A 29 -65.67 16.16 5.56
N LYS A 30 -66.08 16.51 6.79
CA LYS A 30 -67.38 17.18 6.89
C LYS A 30 -67.14 18.48 6.15
N SER A 31 -67.68 18.61 4.93
CA SER A 31 -67.58 19.85 4.18
C SER A 31 -67.97 20.96 5.16
N LYS A 32 -67.07 21.92 5.41
CA LYS A 32 -67.43 23.09 6.22
C LYS A 32 -68.76 23.60 5.65
N PRO A 33 -69.82 23.75 6.48
CA PRO A 33 -71.08 24.26 5.98
C PRO A 33 -70.78 25.55 5.24
N SER A 34 -71.22 25.63 3.99
CA SER A 34 -70.93 26.82 3.16
C SER A 34 -71.47 28.05 3.88
N LEU A 35 -70.86 29.22 3.66
CA LEU A 35 -71.38 30.47 4.22
C LEU A 35 -72.87 30.63 3.92
N VAL A 36 -73.30 30.22 2.73
CA VAL A 36 -74.71 30.19 2.32
C VAL A 36 -75.54 29.30 3.25
N SER A 37 -75.11 28.08 3.57
CA SER A 37 -75.88 27.21 4.47
C SER A 37 -75.89 27.73 5.91
N ILE A 38 -74.80 28.33 6.39
CA ILE A 38 -74.75 28.96 7.73
C ILE A 38 -75.74 30.13 7.79
N LEU A 39 -75.77 30.98 6.76
CA LEU A 39 -76.68 32.12 6.69
C LEU A 39 -78.13 31.70 6.50
N THR A 40 -78.42 30.70 5.67
CA THR A 40 -79.78 30.16 5.48
C THR A 40 -80.32 29.50 6.75
N GLU A 41 -79.49 28.74 7.47
CA GLU A 41 -79.88 28.15 8.76
C GLU A 41 -80.16 29.26 9.79
N LEU A 42 -79.30 30.28 9.86
CA LEU A 42 -79.46 31.41 10.76
C LEU A 42 -80.74 32.21 10.44
N GLU A 43 -81.01 32.49 9.17
CA GLU A 43 -82.23 33.16 8.71
C GLU A 43 -83.48 32.34 9.08
N SER A 44 -83.46 31.03 8.81
CA SER A 44 -84.57 30.12 9.18
C SER A 44 -84.88 30.14 10.68
N LYS A 45 -83.86 30.19 11.55
CA LYS A 45 -84.07 30.29 13.01
C LYS A 45 -84.64 31.65 13.43
N LEU A 46 -84.44 32.71 12.65
CA LEU A 46 -84.91 34.07 12.94
C LEU A 46 -86.31 34.39 12.37
N THR A 47 -86.72 33.78 11.24
CA THR A 47 -87.97 34.15 10.54
C THR A 47 -89.16 33.24 10.87
N THR A 48 -88.93 32.01 11.33
CA THR A 48 -89.99 30.97 11.43
C THR A 48 -90.55 30.82 12.85
N GLY A 49 -90.93 31.91 13.51
CA GLY A 49 -91.48 31.89 14.88
C GLY A 49 -90.52 31.36 15.96
N GLY A 50 -89.23 31.22 15.64
CA GLY A 50 -88.19 30.79 16.57
C GLY A 50 -87.86 31.89 17.58
N SER A 51 -87.65 31.52 18.85
CA SER A 51 -87.14 32.46 19.84
C SER A 51 -85.70 32.85 19.51
N VAL A 52 -85.28 34.03 19.96
CA VAL A 52 -83.88 34.51 19.94
C VAL A 52 -82.92 33.42 20.45
N ASP A 53 -83.35 32.64 21.45
CA ASP A 53 -82.58 31.53 22.01
C ASP A 53 -82.24 30.45 20.98
N THR A 54 -83.10 30.21 19.99
CA THR A 54 -82.86 29.18 18.97
C THR A 54 -81.73 29.58 18.01
N ALA A 55 -81.67 30.86 17.63
CA ALA A 55 -80.57 31.41 16.83
C ALA A 55 -79.26 31.49 17.64
N VAL A 56 -79.36 31.87 18.92
CA VAL A 56 -78.21 31.87 19.84
C VAL A 56 -77.65 30.47 20.04
N ASN A 57 -78.49 29.46 20.26
CA ASN A 57 -78.07 28.06 20.41
C ASN A 57 -77.39 27.51 19.14
N PHE A 58 -77.83 27.91 17.95
CA PHE A 58 -77.16 27.56 16.70
C PHE A 58 -75.75 28.17 16.62
N LEU A 59 -75.61 29.46 16.96
CA LEU A 59 -74.30 30.13 16.99
C LEU A 59 -73.37 29.53 18.05
N ASP A 60 -73.89 29.12 19.20
CA ASP A 60 -73.12 28.42 20.23
C ASP A 60 -72.67 27.03 19.76
N SER A 61 -73.51 26.32 19.00
CA SER A 61 -73.12 25.06 18.37
C SER A 61 -72.04 25.26 17.30
N LEU A 62 -72.13 26.33 16.50
CA LEU A 62 -71.11 26.69 15.51
C LEU A 62 -69.79 27.04 16.20
N ARG A 63 -69.83 27.83 17.28
CA ARG A 63 -68.68 28.16 18.12
C ARG A 63 -68.02 26.88 18.65
N ALA A 64 -68.79 26.00 19.28
CA ALA A 64 -68.27 24.74 19.83
C ALA A 64 -67.64 23.85 18.74
N SER A 65 -68.16 23.88 17.51
CA SER A 65 -67.56 23.18 16.38
C SER A 65 -66.21 23.77 15.98
N ILE A 66 -66.08 25.10 15.93
CA ILE A 66 -64.81 25.77 15.61
C ILE A 66 -63.78 25.50 16.71
N ASP A 67 -64.17 25.59 17.99
CA ASP A 67 -63.30 25.27 19.12
C ASP A 67 -62.82 23.80 19.09
N SER A 68 -63.72 22.87 18.78
CA SER A 68 -63.36 21.45 18.61
C SER A 68 -62.39 21.23 17.45
N GLU A 69 -62.56 21.95 16.33
CA GLU A 69 -61.62 21.90 15.21
C GLU A 69 -60.23 22.45 15.59
N GLN A 70 -60.18 23.55 16.36
CA GLN A 70 -58.92 24.10 16.86
C GLN A 70 -58.21 23.12 17.79
N ILE A 71 -58.91 22.49 18.75
CA ILE A 71 -58.30 21.49 19.65
C ILE A 71 -57.66 20.34 18.85
N ARG A 72 -58.35 19.82 17.83
CA ARG A 72 -57.82 18.75 16.98
C ARG A 72 -56.63 19.21 16.15
N HIS A 73 -56.66 20.45 15.69
CA HIS A 73 -55.56 21.06 14.95
C HIS A 73 -54.32 21.29 15.84
N ASP A 74 -54.50 21.70 17.09
CA ASP A 74 -53.41 21.84 18.08
C ASP A 74 -52.76 20.49 18.39
N GLN A 75 -53.57 19.44 18.53
CA GLN A 75 -53.10 18.07 18.71
C GLN A 75 -52.31 17.58 17.48
N LEU A 76 -52.86 17.78 16.29
CA LEU A 76 -52.18 17.42 15.04
C LEU A 76 -50.84 18.17 14.89
N TYR A 77 -50.83 19.47 15.15
CA TYR A 77 -49.62 20.27 15.07
C TYR A 77 -48.57 19.84 16.10
N THR A 78 -48.99 19.49 17.31
CA THR A 78 -48.09 18.95 18.34
C THR A 78 -47.45 17.64 17.87
N ASP A 79 -48.23 16.72 17.31
CA ASP A 79 -47.72 15.46 16.76
C ASP A 79 -46.78 15.71 15.57
N GLN A 80 -47.14 16.60 14.64
CA GLN A 80 -46.29 17.00 13.51
C GLN A 80 -44.98 17.63 13.96
N ARG A 81 -45.01 18.51 14.97
CA ARG A 81 -43.81 19.14 15.53
C ARG A 81 -42.86 18.12 16.16
N ASN A 82 -43.41 17.16 16.89
CA ASN A 82 -42.61 16.10 17.50
C ASN A 82 -41.96 15.20 16.44
N GLN A 83 -42.69 14.84 15.39
CA GLN A 83 -42.13 14.09 14.25
C GLN A 83 -41.05 14.88 13.52
N CYS A 84 -41.28 16.18 13.31
CA CYS A 84 -40.30 17.09 12.74
C CYS A 84 -39.00 17.13 13.54
N SER A 85 -39.08 17.28 14.86
CA SER A 85 -37.91 17.27 15.72
C SER A 85 -37.13 15.96 15.61
N ALA A 86 -37.83 14.82 15.65
CA ALA A 86 -37.21 13.50 15.56
C ALA A 86 -36.55 13.25 14.20
N GLU A 87 -37.19 13.64 13.10
CA GLU A 87 -36.65 13.50 11.75
C GLU A 87 -35.42 14.39 11.55
N LEU A 88 -35.47 15.66 11.99
CA LEU A 88 -34.33 16.57 11.89
C LEU A 88 -33.13 16.09 12.73
N GLU A 89 -33.37 15.55 13.93
CA GLU A 89 -32.32 14.97 14.76
C GLU A 89 -31.69 13.75 14.07
N LEU A 90 -32.51 12.83 13.56
CA LEU A 90 -32.05 11.66 12.80
C LEU A 90 -31.18 12.08 11.60
N ARG A 91 -31.67 13.03 10.79
CA ARG A 91 -30.94 13.48 9.59
C ARG A 91 -29.67 14.24 9.92
N THR A 92 -29.66 15.03 10.98
CA THR A 92 -28.44 15.69 11.47
C THR A 92 -27.37 14.66 11.80
N LYS A 93 -27.77 13.58 12.51
CA LYS A 93 -26.86 12.48 12.84
C LYS A 93 -26.39 11.74 11.59
N ASP A 94 -27.30 11.40 10.69
CA ASP A 94 -27.01 10.69 9.43
C ASP A 94 -26.02 11.46 8.53
N VAL A 95 -26.14 12.79 8.44
CA VAL A 95 -25.20 13.65 7.70
C VAL A 95 -23.83 13.66 8.38
N LYS A 96 -23.79 13.81 9.71
CA LYS A 96 -22.55 13.82 10.49
C LYS A 96 -21.81 12.49 10.42
N ASP A 97 -22.53 11.37 10.51
CA ASP A 97 -21.96 10.03 10.42
C ASP A 97 -21.36 9.80 9.02
N ALA A 98 -22.03 10.22 7.95
CA ALA A 98 -21.50 10.14 6.59
C ALA A 98 -20.24 11.00 6.40
N GLU A 99 -20.19 12.20 6.99
CA GLU A 99 -19.02 13.06 6.97
C GLU A 99 -17.83 12.47 7.75
N GLN A 100 -18.07 11.87 8.92
CA GLN A 100 -17.01 11.21 9.68
C GLN A 100 -16.41 10.02 8.92
N VAL A 101 -17.26 9.20 8.29
CA VAL A 101 -16.79 8.07 7.46
C VAL A 101 -16.00 8.58 6.26
N LEU A 102 -16.47 9.63 5.58
CA LEU A 102 -15.78 10.24 4.45
C LEU A 102 -14.36 10.71 4.85
N ASN A 103 -14.24 11.43 5.96
CA ASN A 103 -12.96 11.96 6.43
C ASN A 103 -11.98 10.83 6.77
N ARG A 104 -12.43 9.82 7.53
CA ARG A 104 -11.59 8.66 7.90
C ARG A 104 -11.15 7.86 6.68
N ALA A 105 -12.04 7.61 5.74
CA ALA A 105 -11.70 6.88 4.52
C ALA A 105 -10.71 7.66 3.64
N THR A 106 -10.85 8.99 3.57
CA THR A 106 -9.91 9.87 2.86
C THR A 106 -8.51 9.84 3.50
N GLU A 107 -8.43 9.97 4.82
CA GLU A 107 -7.16 9.86 5.56
C GLU A 107 -6.51 8.48 5.35
N GLN A 108 -7.29 7.41 5.44
CA GLN A 108 -6.78 6.05 5.22
C GLN A 108 -6.32 5.83 3.78
N TYR A 109 -7.02 6.40 2.80
CA TYR A 109 -6.61 6.37 1.39
C TYR A 109 -5.24 7.06 1.19
N GLU A 110 -5.03 8.23 1.80
CA GLU A 110 -3.76 8.96 1.74
C GLU A 110 -2.62 8.20 2.42
N ASN A 111 -2.89 7.55 3.55
CA ASN A 111 -1.94 6.69 4.25
C ASN A 111 -1.52 5.50 3.37
N CYS A 112 -2.48 4.82 2.73
CA CYS A 112 -2.20 3.71 1.82
C CYS A 112 -1.41 4.18 0.58
N SER A 113 -1.78 5.33 -0.01
CA SER A 113 -1.03 5.96 -1.11
C SER A 113 0.41 6.28 -0.75
N THR A 114 0.63 6.86 0.43
CA THR A 114 1.97 7.22 0.92
C THR A 114 2.81 5.98 1.22
N SER A 115 2.21 4.96 1.84
CA SER A 115 2.89 3.69 2.11
C SER A 115 3.27 2.98 0.81
N LYS A 116 2.38 2.97 -0.19
CA LYS A 116 2.66 2.43 -1.53
C LYS A 116 3.88 3.09 -2.16
N LYS A 117 3.89 4.43 -2.22
CA LYS A 117 5.02 5.19 -2.81
C LYS A 117 6.36 4.90 -2.14
N LYS A 118 6.37 4.72 -0.82
CA LYS A 118 7.59 4.33 -0.09
C LYS A 118 8.04 2.92 -0.49
N ALA A 119 7.11 1.97 -0.56
CA ALA A 119 7.41 0.60 -0.96
C ALA A 119 7.89 0.50 -2.42
N ASP A 120 7.33 1.31 -3.34
CA ASP A 120 7.81 1.41 -4.72
C ASP A 120 9.27 1.91 -4.76
N ALA A 121 9.60 2.97 -4.03
CA ALA A 121 10.97 3.50 -3.97
C ALA A 121 11.95 2.51 -3.31
N GLU A 122 11.53 1.78 -2.28
CA GLU A 122 12.33 0.71 -1.67
C GLU A 122 12.52 -0.47 -2.64
N LEU A 123 11.52 -0.78 -3.46
CA LEU A 123 11.61 -1.83 -4.48
C LEU A 123 12.65 -1.47 -5.54
N ASP A 124 12.64 -0.24 -6.04
CA ASP A 124 13.63 0.24 -7.01
C ASP A 124 15.06 0.15 -6.45
N ASN A 125 15.29 0.66 -5.23
CA ASN A 125 16.59 0.55 -4.57
C ASN A 125 17.03 -0.91 -4.35
N ASN A 126 16.08 -1.79 -4.01
CA ASN A 126 16.35 -3.22 -3.83
C ASN A 126 16.73 -3.89 -5.16
N LEU A 127 16.09 -3.53 -6.28
CA LEU A 127 16.43 -4.03 -7.61
C LEU A 127 17.81 -3.56 -8.06
N ASP A 128 18.17 -2.30 -7.79
CA ASP A 128 19.52 -1.79 -8.05
C ASP A 128 20.58 -2.53 -7.22
N SER A 129 20.28 -2.81 -5.95
CA SER A 129 21.16 -3.60 -5.07
C SER A 129 21.33 -5.04 -5.55
N GLN A 130 20.28 -5.66 -6.10
CA GLN A 130 20.36 -6.98 -6.73
C GLN A 130 21.30 -6.95 -7.92
N LYS A 131 21.17 -5.94 -8.80
CA LYS A 131 22.01 -5.79 -9.99
C LYS A 131 23.49 -5.57 -9.63
N ALA A 132 23.75 -4.73 -8.63
CA ALA A 132 25.10 -4.50 -8.11
C ALA A 132 25.69 -5.81 -7.56
N THR A 133 24.94 -6.53 -6.73
CA THR A 133 25.40 -7.80 -6.13
C THR A 133 25.66 -8.88 -7.19
N ASP A 134 24.78 -9.01 -8.19
CA ASP A 134 24.98 -9.94 -9.33
C ASP A 134 26.23 -9.58 -10.14
N THR A 135 26.51 -8.29 -10.29
CA THR A 135 27.75 -7.82 -10.94
C THR A 135 28.98 -8.19 -10.11
N ASP A 136 28.93 -8.00 -8.78
CA ASP A 136 30.02 -8.38 -7.88
C ASP A 136 30.29 -9.89 -7.89
N ILE A 137 29.24 -10.72 -7.94
CA ILE A 137 29.37 -12.18 -8.09
C ILE A 137 30.10 -12.51 -9.40
N LYS A 138 29.71 -11.89 -10.53
CA LYS A 138 30.36 -12.12 -11.83
C LYS A 138 31.82 -11.68 -11.85
N ILE A 139 32.14 -10.56 -11.20
CA ILE A 139 33.52 -10.08 -11.05
C ILE A 139 34.32 -11.09 -10.24
N LEU A 140 33.77 -11.56 -9.11
CA LEU A 140 34.41 -12.55 -8.24
C LEU A 140 34.67 -13.87 -8.98
N ASP A 141 33.67 -14.38 -9.72
CA ASP A 141 33.79 -15.58 -10.55
C ASP A 141 34.89 -15.41 -11.63
N SER A 142 34.96 -14.24 -12.27
CA SER A 142 36.00 -13.93 -13.26
C SER A 142 37.41 -13.87 -12.65
N ILE A 143 37.54 -13.30 -11.44
CA ILE A 143 38.82 -13.25 -10.71
C ILE A 143 39.26 -14.67 -10.36
N ARG A 144 38.37 -15.52 -9.86
CA ARG A 144 38.67 -16.92 -9.56
C ARG A 144 39.07 -17.71 -10.80
N GLN A 145 38.38 -17.51 -11.92
CA GLN A 145 38.74 -18.17 -13.18
C GLN A 145 40.16 -17.79 -13.64
N ALA A 146 40.50 -16.49 -13.61
CA ALA A 146 41.83 -16.02 -13.95
C ALA A 146 42.90 -16.53 -12.95
N GLY A 147 42.58 -16.54 -11.66
CA GLY A 147 43.42 -17.10 -10.60
C GLY A 147 43.74 -18.57 -10.83
N ALA A 148 42.72 -19.40 -11.09
CA ALA A 148 42.87 -20.82 -11.34
C ALA A 148 43.69 -21.12 -12.60
N GLN A 149 43.51 -20.33 -13.67
CA GLN A 149 44.32 -20.44 -14.88
C GLN A 149 45.80 -20.12 -14.60
N ASN A 150 46.06 -19.06 -13.84
CA ASN A 150 47.42 -18.66 -13.46
C ASN A 150 48.09 -19.71 -12.56
N TYR A 151 47.38 -20.23 -11.55
CA TYR A 151 47.86 -21.33 -10.72
C TYR A 151 48.21 -22.56 -11.56
N ASN A 152 47.32 -23.00 -12.45
CA ASN A 152 47.56 -24.16 -13.29
C ASN A 152 48.78 -23.98 -14.21
N ALA A 153 48.95 -22.79 -14.80
CA ALA A 153 50.12 -22.47 -15.61
C ALA A 153 51.42 -22.53 -14.78
N LYS A 154 51.45 -21.85 -13.62
CA LYS A 154 52.60 -21.87 -12.71
C LYS A 154 52.93 -23.28 -12.22
N LYS A 155 51.92 -24.06 -11.84
CA LYS A 155 52.07 -25.45 -11.41
C LYS A 155 52.71 -26.29 -12.52
N GLN A 156 52.25 -26.14 -13.76
CA GLN A 156 52.81 -26.85 -14.90
C GLN A 156 54.27 -26.44 -15.16
N ASP A 157 54.59 -25.15 -15.11
CA ASP A 157 55.96 -24.65 -15.24
C ASP A 157 56.91 -25.27 -14.19
N HIS A 158 56.45 -25.40 -12.93
CA HIS A 158 57.23 -26.04 -11.87
C HIS A 158 57.39 -27.55 -12.09
N ILE A 159 56.33 -28.25 -12.52
CA ILE A 159 56.39 -29.70 -12.83
C ILE A 159 57.36 -29.97 -13.99
N ASP A 160 57.31 -29.17 -15.05
CA ASP A 160 58.19 -29.33 -16.20
C ASP A 160 59.65 -29.02 -15.85
N ALA A 161 59.90 -27.98 -15.04
CA ALA A 161 61.24 -27.67 -14.55
C ALA A 161 61.79 -28.77 -13.62
N LEU A 162 60.97 -29.32 -12.72
CA LEU A 162 61.34 -30.47 -11.88
C LEU A 162 61.75 -31.68 -12.73
N ARG A 163 60.96 -32.01 -13.77
CA ARG A 163 61.29 -33.10 -14.71
C ARG A 163 62.62 -32.84 -15.42
N SER A 164 62.83 -31.62 -15.92
CA SER A 164 64.07 -31.21 -16.60
C SER A 164 65.31 -31.33 -15.70
N ILE A 165 65.19 -30.94 -14.43
CA ILE A 165 66.27 -31.07 -13.44
C ILE A 165 66.56 -32.54 -13.12
N GLN A 166 65.53 -33.37 -12.97
CA GLN A 166 65.70 -34.81 -12.72
C GLN A 166 66.37 -35.52 -13.90
N GLU A 167 65.99 -35.17 -15.13
CA GLU A 167 66.68 -35.65 -16.33
C GLU A 167 68.14 -35.19 -16.37
N SER A 168 68.41 -33.94 -16.00
CA SER A 168 69.76 -33.36 -15.94
C SER A 168 70.63 -34.06 -14.91
N LEU A 169 70.10 -34.34 -13.71
CA LEU A 169 70.77 -35.11 -12.67
C LEU A 169 71.10 -36.53 -13.16
N LYS A 170 70.19 -37.20 -13.87
CA LYS A 170 70.43 -38.53 -14.45
C LYS A 170 71.53 -38.53 -15.51
N ILE A 171 71.61 -37.50 -16.34
CA ILE A 171 72.68 -37.34 -17.33
C ILE A 171 74.03 -37.09 -16.63
N LEU A 172 74.05 -36.30 -15.55
CA LEU A 172 75.27 -36.08 -14.75
C LEU A 172 75.78 -37.37 -14.12
N ASP A 173 74.89 -38.18 -13.54
CA ASP A 173 75.25 -39.50 -12.99
C ASP A 173 75.77 -40.46 -14.09
N SER A 174 75.23 -40.36 -15.31
CA SER A 174 75.68 -41.13 -16.48
C SER A 174 77.04 -40.65 -17.02
N PHE A 175 77.34 -39.35 -16.92
CA PHE A 175 78.64 -38.78 -17.29
C PHE A 175 79.75 -39.28 -16.37
N GLN A 176 79.51 -39.31 -15.05
CA GLN A 176 80.47 -39.80 -14.04
C GLN A 176 80.83 -41.28 -14.23
N SER A 177 79.95 -42.07 -14.84
CA SER A 177 80.17 -43.48 -15.19
C SER A 177 80.71 -43.69 -16.61
N GLY A 178 81.07 -42.63 -17.34
CA GLY A 178 81.65 -42.68 -18.68
C GLY A 178 80.64 -42.87 -19.83
N GLY A 179 79.34 -42.76 -19.54
CA GLY A 179 78.23 -43.04 -20.48
C GLY A 179 77.61 -41.83 -21.17
N ALA A 180 78.07 -40.60 -20.88
CA ALA A 180 77.55 -39.37 -21.49
C ALA A 180 78.67 -38.47 -22.07
N SER A 181 78.33 -37.69 -23.10
CA SER A 181 79.26 -36.82 -23.84
C SER A 181 79.19 -35.36 -23.39
N LEU A 182 80.24 -34.58 -23.68
CA LEU A 182 80.26 -33.13 -23.43
C LEU A 182 79.15 -32.37 -24.18
N ALA A 183 78.67 -32.90 -25.32
CA ALA A 183 77.52 -32.33 -26.03
C ALA A 183 76.24 -32.43 -25.19
N GLN A 184 76.00 -33.58 -24.54
CA GLN A 184 74.83 -33.77 -23.65
C GLN A 184 74.90 -32.83 -22.43
N MET A 185 76.09 -32.44 -21.99
CA MET A 185 76.28 -31.43 -20.94
C MET A 185 75.86 -30.03 -21.40
N SER A 186 76.16 -29.64 -22.64
CA SER A 186 75.72 -28.35 -23.18
C SER A 186 74.19 -28.24 -23.30
N GLU A 187 73.51 -29.35 -23.61
CA GLU A 187 72.05 -29.41 -23.62
C GLU A 187 71.43 -29.21 -22.23
N ILE A 188 72.05 -29.77 -21.19
CA ILE A 188 71.65 -29.52 -19.78
C ILE A 188 71.71 -28.02 -19.48
N SER A 189 72.81 -27.35 -19.84
CA SER A 189 72.98 -25.90 -19.61
C SER A 189 71.85 -25.09 -20.23
N LEU A 190 71.52 -25.38 -21.50
CA LEU A 190 70.49 -24.65 -22.24
C LEU A 190 69.11 -24.87 -21.63
N ARG A 191 68.77 -26.11 -21.26
CA ARG A 191 67.49 -26.43 -20.59
C ARG A 191 67.39 -25.72 -19.24
N MET A 192 68.44 -25.75 -18.44
CA MET A 192 68.45 -25.08 -17.13
C MET A 192 68.31 -23.55 -17.25
N ILE A 193 68.93 -22.93 -18.26
CA ILE A 193 68.74 -21.49 -18.52
C ILE A 193 67.30 -21.21 -18.95
N GLN A 194 66.71 -22.04 -19.83
CA GLN A 194 65.32 -21.90 -20.25
C GLN A 194 64.35 -22.03 -19.07
N ASP A 195 64.54 -23.01 -18.20
CA ASP A 195 63.71 -23.21 -17.01
C ASP A 195 63.89 -22.07 -16.01
N ALA A 196 65.13 -21.59 -15.80
CA ALA A 196 65.40 -20.45 -14.94
C ALA A 196 64.77 -19.14 -15.46
N VAL A 197 64.66 -18.96 -16.78
CA VAL A 197 63.91 -17.85 -17.38
C VAL A 197 62.41 -17.99 -17.12
N LYS A 198 61.84 -19.17 -17.36
CA LYS A 198 60.40 -19.44 -17.12
C LYS A 198 60.01 -19.21 -15.65
N LEU A 199 60.85 -19.69 -14.74
CA LEU A 199 60.66 -19.58 -13.28
C LEU A 199 61.10 -18.23 -12.71
N LYS A 200 61.67 -17.35 -13.55
CA LYS A 200 62.19 -16.02 -13.16
C LYS A 200 63.29 -16.07 -12.08
N THR A 201 64.10 -17.14 -12.06
CA THR A 201 65.19 -17.35 -11.10
C THR A 201 66.54 -16.92 -11.68
N THR A 202 66.76 -15.61 -11.79
CA THR A 202 67.91 -15.02 -12.51
C THR A 202 69.27 -15.30 -11.89
N ASN A 203 69.34 -15.43 -10.56
CA ASN A 203 70.59 -15.72 -9.85
C ASN A 203 71.19 -17.08 -10.21
N ILE A 204 70.34 -18.05 -10.56
CA ILE A 204 70.75 -19.41 -10.91
C ILE A 204 71.42 -19.44 -12.28
N MET A 205 70.98 -18.60 -13.23
CA MET A 205 71.58 -18.50 -14.56
C MET A 205 73.06 -18.10 -14.52
N SER A 206 73.43 -17.19 -13.60
CA SER A 206 74.82 -16.78 -13.39
C SER A 206 75.70 -17.91 -12.82
N GLN A 207 75.15 -18.68 -11.88
CA GLN A 207 75.83 -19.83 -11.27
C GLN A 207 76.04 -20.96 -12.29
N ILE A 208 75.02 -21.27 -13.09
CA ILE A 208 75.11 -22.23 -14.21
C ILE A 208 76.22 -21.80 -15.17
N SER A 209 76.18 -20.57 -15.65
CA SER A 209 77.14 -20.05 -16.64
C SER A 209 78.58 -20.12 -16.14
N THR A 210 78.81 -19.82 -14.86
CA THR A 210 80.13 -19.88 -14.22
C THR A 210 80.65 -21.32 -14.12
N ILE A 211 79.80 -22.27 -13.73
CA ILE A 211 80.15 -23.69 -13.64
C ILE A 211 80.52 -24.24 -15.03
N PHE A 212 79.74 -23.89 -16.06
CA PHE A 212 80.04 -24.32 -17.44
C PHE A 212 81.33 -23.70 -17.99
N ALA A 213 81.64 -22.43 -17.68
CA ALA A 213 82.92 -21.82 -18.06
C ALA A 213 84.13 -22.49 -17.38
N GLN A 214 83.97 -22.95 -16.14
CA GLN A 214 85.01 -23.71 -15.42
C GLN A 214 85.22 -25.11 -16.01
N MET A 215 84.16 -25.76 -16.51
CA MET A 215 84.28 -27.05 -17.21
C MET A 215 85.07 -26.95 -18.53
N LEU A 216 85.00 -25.82 -19.22
CA LEU A 216 85.69 -25.61 -20.51
C LEU A 216 87.18 -25.27 -20.38
N THR A 217 87.63 -24.86 -19.19
CA THR A 217 88.97 -24.28 -18.99
C THR A 217 89.92 -25.16 -18.17
N GLN A 218 89.44 -26.17 -17.45
CA GLN A 218 90.29 -27.05 -16.64
C GLN A 218 90.57 -28.39 -17.30
N ASN A 219 91.80 -28.56 -17.82
CA ASN A 219 92.33 -29.81 -18.41
C ASN A 219 92.63 -30.93 -17.38
N GLY A 220 91.75 -31.18 -16.40
CA GLY A 220 91.91 -32.30 -15.45
C GLY A 220 91.18 -32.22 -14.11
N GLY A 221 90.49 -31.10 -13.80
CA GLY A 221 89.77 -30.87 -12.53
C GLY A 221 88.26 -31.13 -12.60
N TYR A 222 87.82 -32.03 -13.48
CA TYR A 222 86.40 -32.19 -13.83
C TYR A 222 85.50 -32.53 -12.63
N ILE A 223 85.95 -33.41 -11.73
CA ILE A 223 85.13 -33.99 -10.64
C ILE A 223 84.53 -32.93 -9.70
N GLU A 224 85.33 -31.94 -9.26
CA GLU A 224 84.84 -30.89 -8.34
C GLU A 224 83.80 -29.97 -8.99
N VAL A 225 83.95 -29.70 -10.29
CA VAL A 225 83.01 -28.87 -11.05
C VAL A 225 81.69 -29.63 -11.27
N PHE A 226 81.76 -30.94 -11.50
CA PHE A 226 80.59 -31.83 -11.59
C PHE A 226 79.80 -31.90 -10.29
N GLU A 227 80.48 -32.12 -9.15
CA GLU A 227 79.81 -32.16 -7.84
C GLU A 227 79.14 -30.83 -7.49
N ARG A 228 79.76 -29.69 -7.86
CA ARG A 228 79.12 -28.37 -7.71
C ARG A 228 77.87 -28.21 -8.56
N LEU A 229 77.88 -28.70 -9.81
CA LEU A 229 76.70 -28.67 -10.69
C LEU A 229 75.58 -29.57 -10.14
N LYS A 230 75.93 -30.76 -9.65
CA LYS A 230 75.00 -31.70 -9.03
C LYS A 230 74.34 -31.11 -7.78
N GLN A 231 75.14 -30.51 -6.89
CA GLN A 231 74.63 -29.81 -5.70
C GLN A 231 73.72 -28.64 -6.08
N LEU A 232 74.08 -27.85 -7.10
CA LEU A 232 73.24 -26.75 -7.58
C LEU A 232 71.87 -27.26 -8.08
N LEU A 233 71.86 -28.34 -8.85
CA LEU A 233 70.63 -28.97 -9.36
C LEU A 233 69.77 -29.57 -8.24
N GLN A 234 70.38 -30.25 -7.27
CA GLN A 234 69.66 -30.79 -6.10
C GLN A 234 69.04 -29.67 -5.24
N ASN A 235 69.78 -28.58 -5.02
CA ASN A 235 69.25 -27.41 -4.32
C ASN A 235 68.10 -26.75 -5.09
N LEU A 236 68.21 -26.68 -6.42
CA LEU A 236 67.14 -26.15 -7.27
C LEU A 236 65.91 -27.06 -7.26
N GLU A 237 66.09 -28.37 -7.34
CA GLU A 237 65.01 -29.36 -7.21
C GLU A 237 64.25 -29.17 -5.90
N GLN A 238 64.97 -29.09 -4.78
CA GLN A 238 64.37 -28.88 -3.45
C GLN A 238 63.62 -27.54 -3.37
N ASN A 239 64.22 -26.47 -3.90
CA ASN A 239 63.57 -25.15 -3.94
C ASN A 239 62.30 -25.17 -4.79
N LEU A 240 62.27 -25.91 -5.90
CA LEU A 240 61.08 -26.05 -6.74
C LEU A 240 59.98 -26.84 -6.05
N TYR A 241 60.31 -27.92 -5.33
CA TYR A 241 59.33 -28.62 -4.51
C TYR A 241 58.72 -27.71 -3.44
N THR A 242 59.55 -26.96 -2.71
CA THR A 242 59.09 -26.02 -1.68
C THR A 242 58.22 -24.91 -2.29
N ASN A 243 58.62 -24.34 -3.43
CA ASN A 243 57.82 -23.32 -4.12
C ASN A 243 56.50 -23.89 -4.65
N LEU A 244 56.51 -25.11 -5.21
CA LEU A 244 55.31 -25.80 -5.70
C LEU A 244 54.31 -26.06 -4.56
N GLN A 245 54.80 -26.48 -3.39
CA GLN A 245 53.98 -26.62 -2.20
C GLN A 245 53.39 -25.26 -1.80
N LYS A 246 54.22 -24.21 -1.71
CA LYS A 246 53.78 -22.87 -1.34
C LYS A 246 52.70 -22.32 -2.27
N ILE A 247 52.86 -22.42 -3.60
CA ILE A 247 51.83 -21.94 -4.54
C ILE A 247 50.54 -22.75 -4.45
N SER A 248 50.61 -24.01 -4.01
CA SER A 248 49.43 -24.85 -3.79
C SER A 248 48.70 -24.46 -2.51
N GLU A 249 49.43 -24.18 -1.43
CA GLU A 249 48.85 -23.64 -0.19
C GLU A 249 48.21 -22.25 -0.42
N GLU A 250 48.87 -21.39 -1.20
CA GLU A 250 48.31 -20.09 -1.61
C GLU A 250 47.03 -20.25 -2.45
N GLU A 251 46.97 -21.26 -3.33
CA GLU A 251 45.76 -21.55 -4.11
C GLU A 251 44.62 -22.09 -3.23
N ASP A 252 44.92 -23.01 -2.31
CA ASP A 252 43.93 -23.55 -1.38
C ASP A 252 43.29 -22.44 -0.52
N GLN A 253 44.11 -21.50 -0.02
CA GLN A 253 43.60 -20.32 0.67
C GLN A 253 42.74 -19.44 -0.25
N SER A 254 43.19 -19.22 -1.49
CA SER A 254 42.46 -18.41 -2.46
C SER A 254 41.12 -19.03 -2.89
N ILE A 255 41.02 -20.37 -2.90
CA ILE A 255 39.76 -21.10 -3.10
C ILE A 255 38.81 -20.88 -1.92
N GLN A 256 39.30 -21.04 -0.69
CA GLN A 256 38.50 -20.82 0.52
C GLN A 256 37.94 -19.40 0.60
N GLU A 257 38.79 -18.39 0.38
CA GLU A 257 38.35 -16.97 0.39
C GLU A 257 37.31 -16.67 -0.69
N TYR A 258 37.44 -17.30 -1.86
CA TYR A 258 36.45 -17.18 -2.93
C TYR A 258 35.13 -17.84 -2.54
N ASP A 259 35.16 -19.08 -2.05
CA ASP A 259 33.96 -19.84 -1.70
C ASP A 259 33.17 -19.13 -0.59
N ASP A 260 33.85 -18.68 0.47
CA ASP A 260 33.25 -17.94 1.58
C ASP A 260 32.58 -16.65 1.09
N ARG A 261 33.32 -15.85 0.30
CA ARG A 261 32.79 -14.58 -0.21
C ARG A 261 31.62 -14.81 -1.18
N ARG A 262 31.69 -15.85 -2.01
CA ARG A 262 30.64 -16.20 -2.96
C ARG A 262 29.37 -16.65 -2.25
N VAL A 263 29.48 -17.48 -1.21
CA VAL A 263 28.33 -17.89 -0.39
C VAL A 263 27.65 -16.65 0.19
N HIS A 264 28.39 -15.73 0.80
CA HIS A 264 27.81 -14.51 1.38
C HIS A 264 27.13 -13.61 0.34
N LEU A 265 27.74 -13.41 -0.83
CA LEU A 265 27.12 -12.61 -1.89
C LEU A 265 25.84 -13.25 -2.42
N VAL A 266 25.83 -14.57 -2.62
CA VAL A 266 24.65 -15.31 -3.08
C VAL A 266 23.53 -15.29 -2.04
N GLU A 267 23.86 -15.47 -0.76
CA GLU A 267 22.90 -15.34 0.34
C GLU A 267 22.29 -13.93 0.40
N TYR A 268 23.13 -12.90 0.29
CA TYR A 268 22.68 -11.52 0.25
C TYR A 268 21.77 -11.25 -0.95
N TYR A 269 22.13 -11.72 -2.15
CA TYR A 269 21.30 -11.65 -3.35
C TYR A 269 19.93 -12.32 -3.14
N ASN A 270 19.92 -13.52 -2.55
CA ASN A 270 18.68 -14.24 -2.25
C ASN A 270 17.82 -13.52 -1.20
N ASN A 271 18.45 -12.83 -0.23
CA ASN A 271 17.74 -11.96 0.71
C ASN A 271 17.06 -10.80 -0.01
N LEU A 272 17.77 -10.12 -0.91
CA LEU A 272 17.21 -9.04 -1.74
C LEU A 272 16.04 -9.55 -2.61
N LYS A 273 16.13 -10.77 -3.15
CA LYS A 273 15.00 -11.41 -3.86
C LYS A 273 13.79 -11.65 -2.99
N ARG A 274 13.97 -12.11 -1.75
CA ARG A 274 12.87 -12.27 -0.80
C ARG A 274 12.24 -10.93 -0.42
N THR A 275 13.06 -9.89 -0.24
CA THR A 275 12.60 -8.53 0.02
C THR A 275 11.81 -7.97 -1.17
N GLU A 276 12.25 -8.23 -2.41
CA GLU A 276 11.51 -7.87 -3.62
C GLU A 276 10.07 -8.39 -3.59
N ASN A 277 9.90 -9.68 -3.32
CA ASN A 277 8.58 -10.31 -3.26
C ASN A 277 7.71 -9.68 -2.16
N LYS A 278 8.27 -9.48 -0.96
CA LYS A 278 7.55 -8.83 0.15
C LYS A 278 7.10 -7.41 -0.20
N LEU A 279 7.96 -6.63 -0.87
CA LEU A 279 7.62 -5.27 -1.30
C LEU A 279 6.51 -5.29 -2.35
N ARG A 280 6.56 -6.20 -3.33
CA ARG A 280 5.48 -6.38 -4.33
C ARG A 280 4.14 -6.78 -3.71
N ASP A 281 4.17 -7.68 -2.73
CA ASP A 281 2.98 -8.10 -1.99
C ASP A 281 2.39 -6.92 -1.18
N HIS A 282 3.26 -6.13 -0.54
CA HIS A 282 2.85 -4.93 0.20
C HIS A 282 2.27 -3.87 -0.72
N ILE A 283 2.88 -3.60 -1.88
CA ILE A 283 2.36 -2.69 -2.91
C ILE A 283 0.96 -3.13 -3.35
N THR A 284 0.78 -4.41 -3.64
CA THR A 284 -0.52 -4.99 -4.03
C THR A 284 -1.55 -4.81 -2.91
N THR A 285 -1.16 -5.01 -1.66
CA THR A 285 -2.03 -4.79 -0.50
C THR A 285 -2.43 -3.32 -0.36
N MET A 286 -1.52 -2.38 -0.62
CA MET A 286 -1.81 -0.96 -0.60
C MET A 286 -2.73 -0.54 -1.75
N ASP A 287 -2.60 -1.13 -2.93
CA ASP A 287 -3.53 -0.93 -4.05
C ASP A 287 -4.95 -1.37 -3.68
N ILE A 288 -5.09 -2.57 -3.12
CA ILE A 288 -6.38 -3.06 -2.63
C ILE A 288 -6.96 -2.12 -1.55
N CYS A 289 -6.11 -1.62 -0.64
CA CYS A 289 -6.54 -0.63 0.34
C CYS A 289 -7.08 0.64 -0.33
N GLN A 290 -6.36 1.20 -1.32
CA GLN A 290 -6.78 2.40 -2.03
C GLN A 290 -8.12 2.20 -2.73
N ASP A 291 -8.32 1.08 -3.41
CA ASP A 291 -9.56 0.76 -4.09
C ASP A 291 -10.74 0.65 -3.10
N GLN A 292 -10.53 -0.06 -1.99
CA GLN A 292 -11.54 -0.20 -0.93
C GLN A 292 -11.90 1.16 -0.31
N GLN A 293 -10.90 1.99 0.02
CA GLN A 293 -11.17 3.31 0.58
C GLN A 293 -11.83 4.23 -0.44
N SER A 294 -11.47 4.16 -1.73
CA SER A 294 -12.13 4.92 -2.80
C SER A 294 -13.62 4.58 -2.87
N ALA A 295 -13.98 3.29 -2.82
CA ALA A 295 -15.37 2.86 -2.82
C ALA A 295 -16.13 3.35 -1.57
N ILE A 296 -15.48 3.36 -0.41
CA ILE A 296 -16.07 3.89 0.84
C ILE A 296 -16.27 5.40 0.75
N ILE A 297 -15.29 6.14 0.21
CA ILE A 297 -15.35 7.58 -0.03
C ILE A 297 -16.55 7.92 -0.91
N ASP A 298 -16.72 7.24 -2.04
CA ASP A 298 -17.83 7.47 -2.96
C ASP A 298 -19.18 7.17 -2.32
N SER A 299 -19.28 6.06 -1.57
CA SER A 299 -20.48 5.69 -0.82
C SER A 299 -20.82 6.71 0.27
N ALA A 300 -19.83 7.15 1.05
CA ALA A 300 -19.99 8.14 2.12
C ALA A 300 -20.37 9.51 1.56
N ARG A 301 -19.75 9.94 0.47
CA ARG A 301 -20.12 11.17 -0.26
C ARG A 301 -21.55 11.10 -0.76
N GLY A 302 -21.95 9.98 -1.38
CA GLY A 302 -23.33 9.76 -1.82
C GLY A 302 -24.33 9.80 -0.67
N LYS A 303 -24.01 9.18 0.48
CA LYS A 303 -24.84 9.25 1.69
C LYS A 303 -24.95 10.68 2.22
N LYS A 304 -23.84 11.42 2.31
CA LYS A 304 -23.82 12.81 2.78
C LYS A 304 -24.72 13.69 1.93
N ILE A 305 -24.62 13.59 0.60
CA ILE A 305 -25.47 14.36 -0.33
C ILE A 305 -26.94 14.01 -0.15
N ARG A 306 -27.31 12.71 -0.24
CA ARG A 306 -28.71 12.29 -0.09
C ARG A 306 -29.31 12.69 1.25
N ASN A 307 -28.57 12.49 2.34
CA ASN A 307 -29.05 12.83 3.68
C ASN A 307 -29.16 14.36 3.87
N GLY A 308 -28.28 15.14 3.24
CA GLY A 308 -28.38 16.59 3.19
C GLY A 308 -29.63 17.06 2.44
N GLU A 309 -29.93 16.48 1.27
CA GLU A 309 -31.14 16.81 0.51
C GLU A 309 -32.42 16.45 1.28
N ILE A 310 -32.43 15.29 1.96
CA ILE A 310 -33.56 14.88 2.80
C ILE A 310 -33.69 15.79 4.01
N PHE A 311 -32.58 16.18 4.64
CA PHE A 311 -32.57 17.15 5.75
C PHE A 311 -33.19 18.50 5.34
N ASP A 312 -32.80 19.03 4.18
CA ASP A 312 -33.34 20.28 3.66
C ASP A 312 -34.84 20.15 3.35
N SER A 313 -35.25 19.01 2.80
CA SER A 313 -36.66 18.72 2.55
C SER A 313 -37.48 18.60 3.83
N ALA A 314 -36.97 17.91 4.85
CA ALA A 314 -37.61 17.78 6.15
C ALA A 314 -37.74 19.15 6.82
N THR A 315 -36.69 19.98 6.77
CA THR A 315 -36.70 21.35 7.30
C THR A 315 -37.81 22.18 6.64
N ARG A 316 -37.95 22.13 5.31
CA ARG A 316 -39.04 22.82 4.60
C ARG A 316 -40.41 22.32 5.02
N MET A 317 -40.62 21.00 5.09
CA MET A 317 -41.88 20.41 5.52
C MET A 317 -42.27 20.88 6.93
N CYS A 318 -41.31 20.94 7.86
CA CYS A 318 -41.55 21.40 9.22
C CYS A 318 -41.93 22.87 9.29
N ASN A 319 -41.29 23.71 8.47
CA ASN A 319 -41.66 25.13 8.35
C ASN A 319 -43.05 25.29 7.74
N ASP A 320 -43.42 24.46 6.76
CA ASP A 320 -44.75 24.46 6.15
C ASP A 320 -45.84 24.08 7.18
N PHE A 321 -45.61 23.06 8.02
CA PHE A 321 -46.53 22.71 9.10
C PHE A 321 -46.75 23.85 10.09
N ALA A 322 -45.67 24.54 10.50
CA ALA A 322 -45.78 25.71 11.36
C ALA A 322 -46.57 26.85 10.69
N SER A 323 -46.27 27.15 9.42
CA SER A 323 -46.96 28.22 8.67
C SER A 323 -48.45 27.91 8.47
N GLU A 324 -48.81 26.68 8.12
CA GLU A 324 -50.21 26.28 7.97
C GLU A 324 -50.94 26.29 9.32
N TYR A 325 -50.27 25.88 10.41
CA TYR A 325 -50.83 25.95 11.74
C TYR A 325 -51.17 27.41 12.15
N GLU A 326 -50.24 28.33 11.95
CA GLU A 326 -50.44 29.75 12.27
C GLU A 326 -51.57 30.36 11.45
N LYS A 327 -51.61 30.11 10.14
CA LYS A 327 -52.67 30.60 9.26
C LYS A 327 -54.04 30.08 9.68
N ALA A 328 -54.17 28.76 9.85
CA ALA A 328 -55.46 28.15 10.20
C ALA A 328 -55.94 28.59 11.59
N THR A 329 -55.04 28.71 12.57
CA THR A 329 -55.37 29.23 13.91
C THR A 329 -55.84 30.68 13.85
N SER A 330 -55.18 31.53 13.06
CA SER A 330 -55.58 32.93 12.85
C SER A 330 -56.97 33.04 12.21
N VAL A 331 -57.25 32.23 11.17
CA VAL A 331 -58.55 32.19 10.52
C VAL A 331 -59.64 31.74 11.51
N ARG A 332 -59.42 30.68 12.29
CA ARG A 332 -60.40 30.22 13.28
C ARG A 332 -60.67 31.26 14.36
N LYS A 333 -59.66 32.01 14.80
CA LYS A 333 -59.85 33.13 15.71
C LYS A 333 -60.78 34.20 15.11
N GLN A 334 -60.59 34.54 13.82
CA GLN A 334 -61.46 35.48 13.12
C GLN A 334 -62.90 34.93 12.96
N GLU A 335 -63.04 33.63 12.69
CA GLU A 335 -64.35 32.95 12.63
C GLU A 335 -65.08 33.05 13.98
N LEU A 336 -64.40 32.77 15.09
CA LEU A 336 -64.96 32.89 16.45
C LEU A 336 -65.36 34.33 16.80
N GLU A 337 -64.50 35.31 16.50
CA GLU A 337 -64.82 36.73 16.69
C GLU A 337 -66.05 37.17 15.89
N LEU A 338 -66.23 36.62 14.68
CA LEU A 338 -67.40 36.90 13.85
C LEU A 338 -68.67 36.28 14.43
N VAL A 339 -68.62 35.01 14.86
CA VAL A 339 -69.73 34.33 15.52
C VAL A 339 -70.18 35.10 16.76
N ASP A 340 -69.24 35.56 17.58
CA ASP A 340 -69.52 36.34 18.79
C ASP A 340 -70.17 37.70 18.48
N ARG A 341 -69.65 38.42 17.47
CA ARG A 341 -70.26 39.69 17.03
C ARG A 341 -71.70 39.50 16.53
N VAL A 342 -71.95 38.44 15.75
CA VAL A 342 -73.30 38.13 15.24
C VAL A 342 -74.23 37.78 16.41
N LYS A 343 -73.77 36.94 17.35
CA LYS A 343 -74.54 36.58 18.55
C LYS A 343 -74.92 37.81 19.38
N SER A 344 -73.98 38.70 19.68
CA SER A 344 -74.25 39.95 20.41
C SER A 344 -75.28 40.82 19.71
N LYS A 345 -75.20 40.96 18.37
CA LYS A 345 -76.16 41.76 17.59
C LYS A 345 -77.57 41.17 17.57
N ILE A 346 -77.71 39.85 17.59
CA ILE A 346 -79.00 39.17 17.68
C ILE A 346 -79.62 39.38 19.07
N ILE A 347 -78.82 39.26 20.14
CA ILE A 347 -79.29 39.50 21.51
C ILE A 347 -79.71 40.96 21.71
N GLU A 348 -78.92 41.93 21.22
CA GLU A 348 -79.24 43.37 21.27
C GLU A 348 -80.55 43.74 20.55
N ARG A 349 -80.92 43.02 19.49
CA ARG A 349 -82.15 43.26 18.71
C ARG A 349 -83.37 42.48 19.23
N GLY A 350 -83.13 41.39 19.94
CA GLY A 350 -84.16 40.52 20.50
C GLY A 350 -84.58 40.88 21.93
N SER A 351 -83.82 41.78 22.57
CA SER A 351 -84.16 42.48 23.82
C SER A 351 -84.88 43.78 23.49
#